data_AF-A0A925F080-F1
#
_entry.id   AF-A0A925F080-F1
#
_cell.length_a   1.000
_cell.length_b   1.000
_cell.length_c   1.000
_cell.angle_alpha   90.00
_cell.angle_beta   90.00
_cell.angle_gamma   90.00
#
_symmetry.space_group_name_H-M   'P 1'
#
loop_
_entity.id
_entity.type
_entity.pdbx_description
1 polymer ?
#
loop_
_entity_poly.entity_id
_entity_poly.type
_entity_poly.pdbx_seq_one_letter_code
_entity_poly.pdbx_strand_id
1 'polypeptide(L)'
;MKKILIASIFLTFVSLAGYSKSWTISNASLEVRFDDQTGLLAVTDKRCNKIWQQSAYKEQFKVNSTVQKGNSLVVGITGAYSFEVTFVLTATSALEISIKADAGMPVTELAFPGAFITPGKNHYLLDTDGGGFLLPADDTEYPLGNGRTFYCGGGTSMAWMGITDDKFETGYMAILETPFDAALRTKREGGLVTFSPVWLSSKEQFGYTRKLTYHFFDKGGYVAQCKKYREYIWKKNNVITLRENEIKTPALAKMIGAVHIYVWDNAREVSFAKELKQSGIEKAFFLWDANHVPYPETGYDDRLKELGYAAGVYELFTDLKLQDTIMRTTDDKGPMRFSLTSYPGLFYELAIKKKDGKTTSNQFGHTSNPVAIRPEMFKRIERELKEYSHESYFLDVYQANGLFECYSEKNPLTRQQFAEAVIKNYKMISEKYHQYMGGEWGADYLGSNSVYNHGMMTLQRTWFGSDVTKKGTIYWNGDWKSNPRPSQMLGTRVAPDKYLKYSINEFTRAPLYDLVYHDAVVSSWRWEDANHHTPEIWWKKDLFNILYGNAPLWNLDRDRWEAYKNTFIESYKNVCPWLQKIGYDEMVSHRFVTADHKVQETTFSSGKRAVVNFADTATIYEGKTIKAKGFLFL
;
A
#
# COMPACT_ATOMS: atom_id res chain seq x y z
N MET A 1 -90.34 17.93 3.55
CA MET A 1 -89.19 17.11 3.96
C MET A 1 -89.03 15.94 2.99
N LYS A 2 -88.12 16.03 2.03
CA LYS A 2 -87.68 14.90 1.17
C LYS A 2 -86.22 14.61 1.52
N LYS A 3 -85.93 13.39 1.99
CA LYS A 3 -84.56 12.91 2.22
C LYS A 3 -84.03 12.31 0.91
N ILE A 4 -82.90 12.81 0.43
CA ILE A 4 -82.11 12.22 -0.65
C ILE A 4 -80.96 11.45 -0.01
N LEU A 5 -80.84 10.18 -0.36
CA LEU A 5 -79.79 9.26 0.07
C LEU A 5 -78.60 9.42 -0.89
N ILE A 6 -77.43 9.83 -0.38
CA ILE A 6 -76.18 9.86 -1.15
C ILE A 6 -75.42 8.57 -0.84
N ALA A 7 -75.22 7.73 -1.85
CA ALA A 7 -74.38 6.55 -1.78
C ALA A 7 -72.93 6.93 -2.09
N SER A 8 -72.03 6.75 -1.12
CA SER A 8 -70.59 6.90 -1.32
C SER A 8 -70.01 5.60 -1.87
N ILE A 9 -69.48 5.64 -3.09
CA ILE A 9 -68.71 4.55 -3.70
C ILE A 9 -67.28 4.63 -3.15
N PHE A 10 -66.89 3.64 -2.34
CA PHE A 10 -65.50 3.42 -1.98
C PHE A 10 -64.81 2.71 -3.15
N LEU A 11 -63.92 3.43 -3.84
CA LEU A 11 -62.99 2.84 -4.80
C LEU A 11 -61.77 2.33 -4.03
N THR A 12 -61.71 1.03 -3.75
CA THR A 12 -60.51 0.36 -3.26
C THR A 12 -59.46 0.35 -4.37
N PHE A 13 -58.47 1.25 -4.27
CA PHE A 13 -57.22 1.12 -5.02
C PHE A 13 -56.47 -0.11 -4.50
N VAL A 14 -56.56 -1.23 -5.21
CA VAL A 14 -55.61 -2.33 -5.06
C VAL A 14 -54.32 -1.86 -5.70
N SER A 15 -53.35 -1.42 -4.89
CA SER A 15 -51.98 -1.31 -5.35
C SER A 15 -51.49 -2.73 -5.66
N LEU A 16 -51.35 -3.05 -6.95
CA LEU A 16 -50.54 -4.19 -7.38
C LEU A 16 -49.10 -3.89 -6.94
N ALA A 17 -48.74 -4.30 -5.73
CA ALA A 17 -47.35 -4.45 -5.35
C ALA A 17 -46.75 -5.44 -6.36
N GLY A 18 -45.89 -4.96 -7.24
CA GLY A 18 -45.17 -5.84 -8.16
C GLY A 18 -44.51 -6.94 -7.34
N TYR A 19 -44.69 -8.20 -7.74
CA TYR A 19 -44.04 -9.33 -7.08
C TYR A 19 -42.52 -9.14 -7.20
N SER A 20 -41.82 -8.93 -6.07
CA SER A 20 -40.35 -8.99 -6.01
C SER A 20 -39.94 -10.41 -6.34
N LYS A 21 -39.12 -10.60 -7.37
CA LYS A 21 -38.58 -11.91 -7.69
C LYS A 21 -37.15 -11.97 -7.19
N SER A 22 -36.97 -12.77 -6.15
CA SER A 22 -35.66 -13.01 -5.57
C SER A 22 -34.98 -14.19 -6.29
N TRP A 23 -33.83 -13.94 -6.90
CA TRP A 23 -33.04 -14.92 -7.62
C TRP A 23 -31.97 -15.50 -6.71
N THR A 24 -31.70 -16.80 -6.80
CA THR A 24 -30.78 -17.48 -5.89
C THR A 24 -29.81 -18.36 -6.65
N ILE A 25 -28.51 -18.20 -6.40
CA ILE A 25 -27.45 -19.12 -6.80
C ILE A 25 -26.79 -19.68 -5.54
N SER A 26 -26.52 -20.98 -5.50
CA SER A 26 -26.09 -21.62 -4.27
C SER A 26 -25.21 -22.84 -4.50
N ASN A 27 -24.34 -23.12 -3.53
CA ASN A 27 -23.56 -24.35 -3.43
C ASN A 27 -23.61 -24.86 -1.98
N ALA A 28 -22.70 -25.78 -1.62
CA ALA A 28 -22.65 -26.36 -0.28
C ALA A 28 -22.33 -25.34 0.82
N SER A 29 -21.55 -24.29 0.51
CA SER A 29 -21.05 -23.32 1.50
C SER A 29 -21.83 -22.02 1.48
N LEU A 30 -22.22 -21.52 0.30
CA LEU A 30 -22.82 -20.20 0.13
C LEU A 30 -24.19 -20.28 -0.55
N GLU A 31 -25.03 -19.32 -0.19
CA GLU A 31 -26.22 -18.95 -0.93
C GLU A 31 -26.18 -17.45 -1.20
N VAL A 32 -26.26 -17.07 -2.47
CA VAL A 32 -26.30 -15.68 -2.90
C VAL A 32 -27.68 -15.39 -3.43
N ARG A 33 -28.36 -14.44 -2.79
CA ARG A 33 -29.68 -13.96 -3.15
C ARG A 33 -29.56 -12.59 -3.80
N PHE A 34 -30.16 -12.41 -4.97
CA PHE A 34 -30.29 -11.13 -5.66
C PHE A 34 -31.76 -10.74 -5.72
N ASP A 35 -32.10 -9.54 -5.28
CA ASP A 35 -33.45 -8.98 -5.35
C ASP A 35 -33.55 -8.05 -6.57
N ASP A 36 -34.40 -8.41 -7.53
CA ASP A 36 -34.52 -7.66 -8.79
C ASP A 36 -35.28 -6.34 -8.66
N GLN A 37 -35.94 -6.07 -7.53
CA GLN A 37 -36.54 -4.76 -7.27
C GLN A 37 -35.52 -3.75 -6.75
N THR A 38 -34.62 -4.21 -5.87
CA THR A 38 -33.66 -3.33 -5.19
C THR A 38 -32.27 -3.37 -5.84
N GLY A 39 -31.97 -4.40 -6.62
CA GLY A 39 -30.63 -4.65 -7.18
C GLY A 39 -29.60 -5.06 -6.13
N LEU A 40 -30.04 -5.44 -4.93
CA LEU A 40 -29.17 -5.75 -3.78
C LEU A 40 -28.88 -7.24 -3.68
N LEU A 41 -27.68 -7.54 -3.20
CA LEU A 41 -27.25 -8.88 -2.83
C LEU A 41 -27.39 -9.12 -1.32
N ALA A 42 -27.77 -10.35 -0.99
CA ALA A 42 -27.53 -10.93 0.33
C ALA A 42 -26.76 -12.24 0.14
N VAL A 43 -25.77 -12.49 0.99
CA VAL A 43 -24.97 -13.72 0.97
C VAL A 43 -25.07 -14.42 2.31
N THR A 44 -25.61 -15.63 2.31
CA THR A 44 -25.62 -16.51 3.47
C THR A 44 -24.43 -17.45 3.39
N ASP A 45 -23.54 -17.38 4.38
CA ASP A 45 -22.49 -18.37 4.59
C ASP A 45 -23.02 -19.49 5.48
N LYS A 46 -23.37 -20.62 4.87
CA LYS A 46 -23.98 -21.79 5.51
C LYS A 46 -23.04 -22.47 6.51
N ARG A 47 -21.73 -22.25 6.39
CA ARG A 47 -20.71 -22.86 7.27
C ARG A 47 -20.74 -22.24 8.67
N CYS A 48 -21.09 -20.97 8.78
CA CYS A 48 -21.16 -20.23 10.04
C CYS A 48 -22.52 -19.56 10.32
N ASN A 49 -23.52 -19.80 9.45
CA ASN A 49 -24.86 -19.23 9.50
C ASN A 49 -24.89 -17.69 9.58
N LYS A 50 -23.90 -17.02 8.98
CA LYS A 50 -23.85 -15.55 8.87
C LYS A 50 -24.50 -15.09 7.57
N ILE A 51 -25.21 -13.97 7.65
CA ILE A 51 -25.85 -13.33 6.49
C ILE A 51 -25.24 -11.95 6.30
N TRP A 52 -24.65 -11.72 5.14
CA TRP A 52 -24.11 -10.45 4.70
C TRP A 52 -25.11 -9.77 3.78
N GLN A 53 -25.65 -8.63 4.18
CA GLN A 53 -26.66 -7.89 3.41
C GLN A 53 -26.09 -6.57 2.90
N GLN A 54 -26.42 -6.19 1.66
CA GLN A 54 -26.00 -4.89 1.14
C GLN A 54 -26.86 -3.74 1.64
N SER A 55 -26.22 -2.60 1.86
CA SER A 55 -26.87 -1.31 2.07
C SER A 55 -27.59 -0.87 0.80
N ALA A 56 -28.74 -0.21 0.96
CA ALA A 56 -29.44 0.40 -0.17
C ALA A 56 -28.53 1.37 -0.95
N TYR A 57 -28.67 1.36 -2.27
CA TYR A 57 -27.98 2.31 -3.13
C TYR A 57 -28.47 3.74 -2.88
N LYS A 58 -27.56 4.71 -3.00
CA LYS A 58 -27.94 6.12 -3.07
C LYS A 58 -28.59 6.45 -4.41
N GLU A 59 -28.10 5.82 -5.47
CA GLU A 59 -28.64 5.94 -6.83
C GLU A 59 -29.74 4.91 -7.05
N GLN A 60 -30.73 5.24 -7.88
CA GLN A 60 -31.75 4.29 -8.26
C GLN A 60 -31.29 3.47 -9.47
N PHE A 61 -31.30 2.16 -9.32
CA PHE A 61 -31.11 1.20 -10.40
C PHE A 61 -32.43 0.54 -10.76
N LYS A 62 -32.64 0.31 -12.05
CA LYS A 62 -33.72 -0.51 -12.58
C LYS A 62 -33.12 -1.77 -13.20
N VAL A 63 -33.56 -2.93 -12.73
CA VAL A 63 -33.27 -4.21 -13.37
C VAL A 63 -34.19 -4.39 -14.56
N ASN A 64 -33.61 -4.51 -15.76
CA ASN A 64 -34.35 -4.67 -17.01
C ASN A 64 -34.55 -6.14 -17.36
N SER A 65 -33.60 -6.99 -17.00
CA SER A 65 -33.61 -8.42 -17.26
C SER A 65 -32.79 -9.17 -16.22
N THR A 66 -33.16 -10.42 -15.97
CA THR A 66 -32.34 -11.35 -15.19
C THR A 66 -32.48 -12.74 -15.80
N VAL A 67 -31.34 -13.34 -16.14
CA VAL A 67 -31.24 -14.67 -16.71
C VAL A 67 -30.35 -15.51 -15.80
N GLN A 68 -30.90 -16.61 -15.29
CA GLN A 68 -30.15 -17.56 -14.49
C GLN A 68 -29.75 -18.78 -15.32
N LYS A 69 -28.47 -19.17 -15.25
CA LYS A 69 -27.96 -20.43 -15.82
C LYS A 69 -27.07 -21.13 -14.80
N GLY A 70 -27.63 -22.14 -14.12
CA GLY A 70 -26.95 -22.81 -13.01
C GLY A 70 -26.61 -21.82 -11.89
N ASN A 71 -25.33 -21.76 -11.52
CA ASN A 71 -24.80 -20.85 -10.49
C ASN A 71 -24.34 -19.50 -11.05
N SER A 72 -24.90 -19.07 -12.17
CA SER A 72 -24.63 -17.78 -12.78
C SER A 72 -25.93 -16.99 -12.98
N LEU A 73 -25.88 -15.69 -12.67
CA LEU A 73 -26.93 -14.71 -12.96
C LEU A 73 -26.37 -13.64 -13.88
N VAL A 74 -27.02 -13.42 -15.02
CA VAL A 74 -26.74 -12.29 -15.92
C VAL A 74 -27.90 -11.31 -15.79
N VAL A 75 -27.58 -10.06 -15.43
CA VAL A 75 -28.56 -9.04 -15.09
C VAL A 75 -28.30 -7.79 -15.92
N GLY A 76 -29.30 -7.33 -16.68
CA GLY A 76 -29.26 -6.05 -17.36
C GLY A 76 -29.76 -4.95 -16.42
N ILE A 77 -28.97 -3.90 -16.20
CA ILE A 77 -29.28 -2.80 -15.28
C ILE A 77 -29.22 -1.47 -16.05
N THR A 78 -30.21 -0.61 -15.78
CA THR A 78 -30.19 0.80 -16.20
C THR A 78 -30.37 1.70 -14.98
N GLY A 79 -29.52 2.72 -14.86
CA GLY A 79 -29.64 3.81 -13.91
C GLY A 79 -29.06 5.08 -14.55
N ALA A 80 -28.10 5.73 -13.88
CA ALA A 80 -27.28 6.77 -14.51
C ALA A 80 -26.50 6.24 -15.73
N TYR A 81 -26.18 4.95 -15.73
CA TYR A 81 -25.51 4.22 -16.81
C TYR A 81 -26.29 2.94 -17.12
N SER A 82 -26.14 2.43 -18.35
CA SER A 82 -26.66 1.12 -18.74
C SER A 82 -25.53 0.11 -18.85
N PHE A 83 -25.66 -1.00 -18.14
CA PHE A 83 -24.64 -2.04 -18.07
C PHE A 83 -25.26 -3.41 -17.80
N GLU A 84 -24.51 -4.45 -18.12
CA GLU A 84 -24.79 -5.83 -17.77
C GLU A 84 -23.85 -6.25 -16.64
N VAL A 85 -24.38 -6.92 -15.62
CA VAL A 85 -23.57 -7.56 -14.59
C VAL A 85 -23.78 -9.07 -14.65
N THR A 86 -22.68 -9.81 -14.58
CA THR A 86 -22.69 -11.25 -14.38
C THR A 86 -22.21 -11.57 -12.97
N PHE A 87 -23.03 -12.26 -12.19
CA PHE A 87 -22.68 -12.86 -10.92
C PHE A 87 -22.42 -14.35 -11.14
N VAL A 88 -21.31 -14.88 -10.63
CA VAL A 88 -20.99 -16.32 -10.67
C VAL A 88 -20.60 -16.78 -9.28
N LEU A 89 -21.32 -17.78 -8.76
CA LEU A 89 -20.90 -18.50 -7.56
C LEU A 89 -20.06 -19.71 -7.98
N THR A 90 -18.75 -19.63 -7.73
CA THR A 90 -17.81 -20.66 -8.15
C THR A 90 -17.95 -21.93 -7.31
N ALA A 91 -17.37 -23.04 -7.81
CA ALA A 91 -17.29 -24.29 -7.06
C ALA A 91 -16.48 -24.14 -5.75
N THR A 92 -15.51 -23.21 -5.71
CA THR A 92 -14.70 -22.89 -4.53
C THR A 92 -15.36 -21.86 -3.61
N SER A 93 -16.65 -21.56 -3.81
CA SER A 93 -17.42 -20.64 -2.97
C SER A 93 -16.88 -19.20 -2.96
N ALA A 94 -16.45 -18.73 -4.13
CA ALA A 94 -16.21 -17.32 -4.39
C ALA A 94 -17.38 -16.72 -5.19
N LEU A 95 -17.72 -15.47 -4.93
CA LEU A 95 -18.71 -14.73 -5.71
C LEU A 95 -17.97 -13.78 -6.65
N GLU A 96 -17.83 -14.19 -7.91
CA GLU A 96 -17.25 -13.38 -8.98
C GLU A 96 -18.31 -12.44 -9.57
N ILE A 97 -17.91 -11.19 -9.82
CA ILE A 97 -18.77 -10.16 -10.38
C ILE A 97 -18.05 -9.52 -11.56
N SER A 98 -18.67 -9.58 -12.73
CA SER A 98 -18.17 -8.95 -13.96
C SER A 98 -19.18 -7.94 -14.48
N ILE A 99 -18.77 -6.69 -14.64
CA ILE A 99 -19.60 -5.58 -15.10
C ILE A 99 -19.14 -5.19 -16.51
N LYS A 100 -20.08 -5.24 -17.45
CA LYS A 100 -19.85 -4.95 -18.86
C LYS A 100 -20.78 -3.83 -19.31
N ALA A 101 -20.23 -2.84 -19.97
CA ALA A 101 -20.97 -1.79 -20.66
C ALA A 101 -20.31 -1.55 -22.03
N ASP A 102 -20.91 -0.68 -22.85
CA ASP A 102 -20.25 -0.18 -24.04
C ASP A 102 -18.92 0.50 -23.67
N ALA A 103 -17.83 0.15 -24.35
CA ALA A 103 -16.51 0.65 -24.01
C ALA A 103 -16.38 2.17 -24.20
N GLY A 104 -17.10 2.75 -25.16
CA GLY A 104 -17.12 4.19 -25.43
C GLY A 104 -18.11 4.96 -24.56
N MET A 105 -18.92 4.28 -23.74
CA MET A 105 -19.89 4.91 -22.84
C MET A 105 -19.18 5.93 -21.94
N PRO A 106 -19.55 7.22 -22.00
CA PRO A 106 -19.05 8.21 -21.06
C PRO A 106 -19.45 7.82 -19.65
N VAL A 107 -18.48 7.71 -18.77
CA VAL A 107 -18.69 7.43 -17.35
C VAL A 107 -17.81 8.39 -16.57
N THR A 108 -18.31 8.93 -15.48
CA THR A 108 -17.43 9.57 -14.49
C THR A 108 -17.06 8.54 -13.46
N GLU A 109 -18.09 7.87 -12.93
CA GLU A 109 -17.96 6.93 -11.85
C GLU A 109 -19.20 6.04 -11.73
N LEU A 110 -19.02 4.75 -11.48
CA LEU A 110 -20.09 3.78 -11.24
C LEU A 110 -19.88 3.12 -9.87
N ALA A 111 -20.74 3.42 -8.90
CA ALA A 111 -20.74 2.79 -7.59
C ALA A 111 -21.56 1.50 -7.61
N PHE A 112 -20.89 0.36 -7.82
CA PHE A 112 -21.53 -0.94 -7.89
C PHE A 112 -20.53 -2.08 -7.61
N PRO A 113 -20.91 -3.16 -6.92
CA PRO A 113 -22.17 -3.34 -6.21
C PRO A 113 -22.19 -2.56 -4.88
N GLY A 114 -23.31 -2.61 -4.14
CA GLY A 114 -23.46 -1.92 -2.87
C GLY A 114 -22.50 -2.40 -1.78
N ALA A 115 -22.26 -1.57 -0.76
CA ALA A 115 -21.51 -1.98 0.42
C ALA A 115 -22.27 -3.08 1.17
N PHE A 116 -21.58 -4.08 1.72
CA PHE A 116 -22.20 -4.93 2.74
C PHE A 116 -22.28 -4.16 4.06
N ILE A 117 -23.40 -4.29 4.76
CA ILE A 117 -23.60 -3.67 6.07
C ILE A 117 -22.64 -4.32 7.05
N THR A 118 -21.89 -3.50 7.77
CA THR A 118 -21.03 -4.00 8.85
C THR A 118 -21.91 -4.47 10.01
N PRO A 119 -21.80 -5.73 10.48
CA PRO A 119 -22.82 -6.30 11.37
C PRO A 119 -22.91 -5.64 12.76
N GLY A 120 -21.84 -4.98 13.22
CA GLY A 120 -21.83 -4.29 14.51
C GLY A 120 -20.45 -3.76 14.88
N LYS A 121 -20.35 -3.07 16.01
CA LYS A 121 -19.11 -2.46 16.53
C LYS A 121 -17.97 -3.46 16.81
N ASN A 122 -18.30 -4.72 17.05
CA ASN A 122 -17.34 -5.81 17.29
C ASN A 122 -16.73 -6.36 15.99
N HIS A 123 -16.41 -5.46 15.06
CA HIS A 123 -15.80 -5.80 13.77
C HIS A 123 -14.69 -4.82 13.46
N TYR A 124 -13.80 -5.24 12.56
CA TYR A 124 -12.73 -4.41 12.04
C TYR A 124 -12.80 -4.37 10.52
N LEU A 125 -12.60 -3.18 9.95
CA LEU A 125 -12.21 -3.03 8.56
C LEU A 125 -10.72 -3.34 8.43
N LEU A 126 -10.38 -4.20 7.47
CA LEU A 126 -9.01 -4.50 7.08
C LEU A 126 -8.58 -3.49 6.03
N ASP A 127 -7.92 -2.44 6.49
CA ASP A 127 -7.44 -1.37 5.61
C ASP A 127 -5.98 -1.63 5.24
N THR A 128 -5.70 -1.70 3.93
CA THR A 128 -4.38 -1.98 3.37
C THR A 128 -3.59 -0.69 3.09
N ASP A 129 -3.82 0.37 3.87
CA ASP A 129 -2.97 1.57 3.90
C ASP A 129 -1.60 1.22 4.49
N GLY A 130 -0.53 1.53 3.76
CA GLY A 130 0.81 1.04 4.04
C GLY A 130 0.82 -0.50 4.22
N GLY A 131 1.42 -0.95 5.31
CA GLY A 131 1.52 -2.36 5.73
C GLY A 131 0.22 -2.94 6.27
N GLY A 132 -0.80 -2.09 6.47
CA GLY A 132 -2.14 -2.45 6.88
C GLY A 132 -2.44 -2.26 8.38
N PHE A 133 -3.73 -2.18 8.70
CA PHE A 133 -4.23 -2.13 10.08
C PHE A 133 -5.71 -2.54 10.16
N LEU A 134 -6.16 -2.79 11.38
CA LEU A 134 -7.52 -3.13 11.78
C LEU A 134 -8.21 -1.84 12.27
N LEU A 135 -9.04 -1.22 11.44
CA LEU A 135 -9.82 -0.06 11.84
C LEU A 135 -11.09 -0.54 12.56
N PRO A 136 -11.31 -0.21 13.84
CA PRO A 136 -12.55 -0.56 14.53
C PRO A 136 -13.77 -0.05 13.76
N ALA A 137 -14.80 -0.89 13.63
CA ALA A 137 -15.98 -0.56 12.88
C ALA A 137 -16.71 0.68 13.43
N ASP A 138 -16.63 0.95 14.73
CA ASP A 138 -17.23 2.12 15.36
C ASP A 138 -16.28 3.33 15.47
N ASP A 139 -15.11 3.28 14.84
CA ASP A 139 -14.19 4.42 14.84
C ASP A 139 -14.81 5.66 14.16
N THR A 140 -14.73 6.80 14.83
CA THR A 140 -15.33 8.07 14.37
C THR A 140 -14.31 9.08 13.84
N GLU A 141 -13.02 8.79 13.93
CA GLU A 141 -11.96 9.79 13.79
C GLU A 141 -11.01 9.53 12.62
N TYR A 142 -10.76 8.26 12.26
CA TYR A 142 -9.83 7.91 11.19
C TYR A 142 -10.31 8.52 9.86
N PRO A 143 -9.40 9.14 9.10
CA PRO A 143 -9.72 9.74 7.80
C PRO A 143 -9.97 8.66 6.74
N LEU A 144 -11.24 8.37 6.50
CA LEU A 144 -11.68 7.39 5.51
C LEU A 144 -11.23 7.75 4.08
N GLY A 145 -10.79 6.74 3.34
CA GLY A 145 -10.35 6.83 1.96
C GLY A 145 -11.50 6.77 0.95
N ASN A 146 -11.55 7.77 0.06
CA ASN A 146 -12.43 7.81 -1.11
C ASN A 146 -11.64 7.88 -2.44
N GLY A 147 -10.32 7.66 -2.36
CA GLY A 147 -9.38 7.78 -3.47
C GLY A 147 -9.31 6.50 -4.33
N ARG A 148 -8.57 6.60 -5.44
CA ARG A 148 -8.34 5.46 -6.36
C ARG A 148 -7.39 4.45 -5.74
N THR A 149 -7.49 3.20 -6.18
CA THR A 149 -6.53 2.15 -5.82
C THR A 149 -5.12 2.53 -6.29
N PHE A 150 -4.09 2.08 -5.56
CA PHE A 150 -2.67 2.36 -5.82
C PHE A 150 -2.23 3.82 -5.66
N TYR A 151 -3.07 4.68 -5.09
CA TYR A 151 -2.56 5.87 -4.41
C TYR A 151 -2.05 5.44 -3.03
N CYS A 152 -0.93 4.71 -3.00
CA CYS A 152 -0.44 4.01 -1.81
C CYS A 152 0.04 4.97 -0.73
N GLY A 153 0.35 6.21 -1.11
CA GLY A 153 0.63 7.28 -0.18
C GLY A 153 -0.61 7.69 0.63
N GLY A 154 -0.95 6.90 1.64
CA GLY A 154 -2.19 7.04 2.38
C GLY A 154 -3.36 6.40 1.65
N GLY A 155 -3.18 5.23 1.04
CA GLY A 155 -4.26 4.52 0.36
C GLY A 155 -3.84 3.07 0.12
N THR A 156 -4.67 2.34 -0.62
CA THR A 156 -4.52 0.88 -0.69
C THR A 156 -3.30 0.47 -1.52
N SER A 157 -2.33 -0.16 -0.84
CA SER A 157 -1.15 -0.78 -1.44
C SER A 157 -1.46 -2.10 -2.15
N MET A 158 -2.53 -2.77 -1.70
CA MET A 158 -3.07 -4.00 -2.24
C MET A 158 -4.50 -3.79 -2.73
N ALA A 159 -4.86 -4.38 -3.87
CA ALA A 159 -6.16 -4.23 -4.51
C ALA A 159 -7.31 -5.02 -3.82
N TRP A 160 -7.37 -5.00 -2.49
CA TRP A 160 -8.44 -5.63 -1.72
C TRP A 160 -8.75 -4.89 -0.42
N MET A 161 -9.92 -5.16 0.15
CA MET A 161 -10.34 -4.69 1.48
C MET A 161 -11.30 -5.71 2.07
N GLY A 162 -11.39 -5.78 3.40
CA GLY A 162 -12.23 -6.76 4.07
C GLY A 162 -12.81 -6.29 5.39
N ILE A 163 -13.72 -7.09 5.94
CA ILE A 163 -14.29 -6.96 7.27
C ILE A 163 -14.05 -8.28 8.00
N THR A 164 -13.71 -8.22 9.28
CA THR A 164 -13.62 -9.41 10.17
C THR A 164 -14.23 -9.11 11.52
N ASP A 165 -14.70 -10.13 12.23
CA ASP A 165 -15.12 -9.99 13.63
C ASP A 165 -13.93 -9.82 14.60
N ASP A 166 -14.22 -9.36 15.80
CA ASP A 166 -13.25 -9.16 16.88
C ASP A 166 -12.63 -10.44 17.45
N LYS A 167 -13.19 -11.60 17.07
CA LYS A 167 -12.63 -12.92 17.38
C LYS A 167 -11.68 -13.42 16.29
N PHE A 168 -11.57 -12.70 15.17
CA PHE A 168 -10.78 -13.08 14.00
C PHE A 168 -11.12 -14.48 13.48
N GLU A 169 -12.41 -14.83 13.52
CA GLU A 169 -12.92 -16.08 12.98
C GLU A 169 -13.50 -15.83 11.60
N THR A 170 -14.57 -15.04 11.53
CA THR A 170 -15.32 -14.88 10.29
C THR A 170 -15.12 -13.51 9.65
N GLY A 171 -15.52 -13.38 8.39
CA GLY A 171 -15.43 -12.12 7.66
C GLY A 171 -15.76 -12.25 6.18
N TYR A 172 -15.54 -11.18 5.44
CA TYR A 172 -15.52 -11.21 3.99
C TYR A 172 -14.46 -10.25 3.46
N MET A 173 -13.96 -10.51 2.25
CA MET A 173 -13.09 -9.61 1.51
C MET A 173 -13.63 -9.36 0.11
N ALA A 174 -13.28 -8.21 -0.47
CA ALA A 174 -13.45 -7.90 -1.88
C ALA A 174 -12.08 -7.73 -2.54
N ILE A 175 -11.81 -8.47 -3.60
CA ILE A 175 -10.62 -8.32 -4.46
C ILE A 175 -11.04 -7.58 -5.72
N LEU A 176 -10.39 -6.46 -6.02
CA LEU A 176 -10.52 -5.78 -7.32
C LEU A 176 -9.62 -6.49 -8.34
N GLU A 177 -10.23 -7.28 -9.23
CA GLU A 177 -9.47 -7.96 -10.28
C GLU A 177 -9.05 -7.03 -11.42
N THR A 178 -9.75 -5.91 -11.58
CA THR A 178 -9.37 -4.86 -12.52
C THR A 178 -9.22 -3.52 -11.78
N PRO A 179 -8.12 -3.33 -11.03
CA PRO A 179 -8.02 -2.24 -10.05
C PRO A 179 -7.63 -0.87 -10.63
N PHE A 180 -7.14 -0.81 -11.87
CA PHE A 180 -6.49 0.39 -12.42
C PHE A 180 -7.42 1.60 -12.53
N ASP A 181 -8.70 1.38 -12.78
CA ASP A 181 -9.74 2.41 -12.79
C ASP A 181 -10.83 2.05 -11.78
N ALA A 182 -10.41 1.78 -10.54
CA ALA A 182 -11.29 1.39 -9.45
C ALA A 182 -10.84 1.96 -8.09
N ALA A 183 -11.75 1.94 -7.13
CA ALA A 183 -11.53 2.36 -5.75
C ALA A 183 -12.30 1.44 -4.79
N LEU A 184 -11.80 1.31 -3.56
CA LEU A 184 -12.52 0.74 -2.43
C LEU A 184 -12.86 1.88 -1.49
N ARG A 185 -14.10 2.38 -1.57
CA ARG A 185 -14.51 3.57 -0.84
C ARG A 185 -14.99 3.22 0.53
N THR A 186 -14.37 3.82 1.53
CA THR A 186 -14.76 3.67 2.92
C THR A 186 -15.72 4.78 3.32
N LYS A 187 -16.77 4.42 4.06
CA LYS A 187 -17.79 5.36 4.56
C LYS A 187 -18.30 4.89 5.92
N ARG A 188 -18.93 5.80 6.67
CA ARG A 188 -19.68 5.45 7.88
C ARG A 188 -21.16 5.35 7.54
N GLU A 189 -21.76 4.20 7.81
CA GLU A 189 -23.17 3.91 7.59
C GLU A 189 -23.78 3.40 8.89
N GLY A 190 -24.82 4.07 9.37
CA GLY A 190 -25.35 3.80 10.71
C GLY A 190 -24.33 4.02 11.84
N GLY A 191 -23.31 4.87 11.62
CA GLY A 191 -22.20 5.08 12.53
C GLY A 191 -21.07 4.06 12.42
N LEU A 192 -21.22 3.00 11.61
CA LEU A 192 -20.20 1.97 11.43
C LEU A 192 -19.44 2.14 10.12
N VAL A 193 -18.13 2.01 10.16
CA VAL A 193 -17.25 1.99 8.99
C VAL A 193 -17.56 0.76 8.15
N THR A 194 -17.81 0.97 6.85
CA THR A 194 -17.95 -0.06 5.83
C THR A 194 -17.26 0.42 4.54
N PHE A 195 -17.24 -0.41 3.51
CA PHE A 195 -16.71 -0.06 2.20
C PHE A 195 -17.54 -0.59 1.03
N SER A 196 -17.39 0.06 -0.13
CA SER A 196 -17.96 -0.39 -1.41
C SER A 196 -16.97 -0.25 -2.56
N PRO A 197 -16.96 -1.18 -3.53
CA PRO A 197 -16.28 -0.99 -4.81
C PRO A 197 -16.87 0.18 -5.59
N VAL A 198 -16.00 0.93 -6.24
CA VAL A 198 -16.38 2.02 -7.15
C VAL A 198 -15.50 1.94 -8.40
N TRP A 199 -16.12 2.07 -9.57
CA TRP A 199 -15.46 2.00 -10.87
C TRP A 199 -15.33 3.40 -11.45
N LEU A 200 -14.10 3.77 -11.76
CA LEU A 200 -13.76 5.07 -12.31
C LEU A 200 -13.71 4.98 -13.83
N SER A 201 -13.71 6.15 -14.47
CA SER A 201 -13.50 6.24 -15.91
C SER A 201 -12.07 5.90 -16.29
N SER A 202 -11.92 5.23 -17.43
CA SER A 202 -10.67 5.13 -18.18
C SER A 202 -10.77 6.08 -19.35
N LYS A 203 -10.00 7.15 -19.32
CA LYS A 203 -10.00 8.25 -20.28
C LYS A 203 -11.40 8.84 -20.53
N GLU A 204 -12.16 9.06 -19.46
CA GLU A 204 -13.56 9.54 -19.44
C GLU A 204 -14.60 8.57 -20.05
N GLN A 205 -14.21 7.32 -20.28
CA GLN A 205 -15.07 6.27 -20.80
C GLN A 205 -15.08 5.05 -19.88
N PHE A 206 -16.02 4.14 -20.09
CA PHE A 206 -16.03 2.85 -19.39
C PHE A 206 -14.77 2.04 -19.76
N GLY A 207 -14.39 2.03 -21.03
CA GLY A 207 -13.11 1.48 -21.52
C GLY A 207 -13.04 -0.04 -21.56
N TYR A 208 -13.24 -0.73 -20.43
CA TYR A 208 -13.10 -2.19 -20.34
C TYR A 208 -13.95 -2.81 -19.23
N THR A 209 -14.24 -4.10 -19.35
CA THR A 209 -15.00 -4.87 -18.35
C THR A 209 -14.39 -4.77 -16.95
N ARG A 210 -15.20 -4.44 -15.96
CA ARG A 210 -14.78 -4.35 -14.56
C ARG A 210 -15.01 -5.67 -13.85
N LYS A 211 -14.06 -6.13 -13.05
CA LYS A 211 -14.15 -7.40 -12.34
C LYS A 211 -13.77 -7.26 -10.87
N LEU A 212 -14.59 -7.82 -9.99
CA LEU A 212 -14.27 -8.04 -8.59
C LEU A 212 -14.68 -9.44 -8.15
N THR A 213 -14.07 -9.92 -7.07
CA THR A 213 -14.43 -11.20 -6.46
C THR A 213 -14.57 -11.04 -4.95
N TYR A 214 -15.70 -11.50 -4.41
CA TYR A 214 -15.91 -11.60 -2.97
C TYR A 214 -15.57 -13.00 -2.47
N HIS A 215 -14.85 -13.06 -1.35
CA HIS A 215 -14.64 -14.29 -0.59
C HIS A 215 -15.21 -14.12 0.82
N PHE A 216 -15.89 -15.15 1.32
CA PHE A 216 -16.48 -15.20 2.65
C PHE A 216 -15.77 -16.25 3.49
N PHE A 217 -15.53 -15.92 4.76
CA PHE A 217 -14.70 -16.69 5.68
C PHE A 217 -15.50 -17.11 6.89
N ASP A 218 -15.47 -18.41 7.19
CA ASP A 218 -16.04 -19.02 8.39
C ASP A 218 -15.00 -19.21 9.51
N LYS A 219 -13.71 -19.03 9.20
CA LYS A 219 -12.58 -19.13 10.14
C LYS A 219 -11.33 -18.40 9.62
N GLY A 220 -10.43 -18.05 10.53
CA GLY A 220 -9.08 -17.55 10.26
C GLY A 220 -8.94 -16.05 10.00
N GLY A 221 -10.04 -15.29 10.03
CA GLY A 221 -10.04 -13.83 10.13
C GLY A 221 -9.18 -13.12 9.08
N TYR A 222 -8.43 -12.10 9.51
CA TYR A 222 -7.58 -11.31 8.61
C TYR A 222 -6.41 -12.12 8.02
N VAL A 223 -5.88 -13.11 8.74
CA VAL A 223 -4.80 -13.97 8.22
C VAL A 223 -5.31 -14.77 7.03
N ALA A 224 -6.48 -15.42 7.14
CA ALA A 224 -7.07 -16.16 6.04
C ALA A 224 -7.37 -15.28 4.81
N GLN A 225 -7.80 -14.04 5.05
CA GLN A 225 -8.01 -13.04 3.99
C GLN A 225 -6.70 -12.69 3.27
N CYS A 226 -5.62 -12.41 4.00
CA CYS A 226 -4.29 -12.18 3.43
C CYS A 226 -3.81 -13.41 2.64
N LYS A 227 -3.97 -14.64 3.15
CA LYS A 227 -3.56 -15.86 2.44
C LYS A 227 -4.38 -16.10 1.17
N LYS A 228 -5.68 -15.81 1.19
CA LYS A 228 -6.52 -15.85 -0.01
C LYS A 228 -6.05 -14.84 -1.05
N TYR A 229 -5.70 -13.62 -0.61
CA TYR A 229 -5.17 -12.61 -1.50
C TYR A 229 -3.83 -13.02 -2.10
N ARG A 230 -2.90 -13.53 -1.28
CA ARG A 230 -1.60 -14.06 -1.69
C ARG A 230 -1.73 -15.09 -2.82
N GLU A 231 -2.59 -16.10 -2.63
CA GLU A 231 -2.86 -17.15 -3.64
C GLU A 231 -3.25 -16.55 -5.00
N TYR A 232 -4.10 -15.52 -5.00
CA TYR A 232 -4.55 -14.84 -6.22
C TYR A 232 -3.47 -13.94 -6.83
N ILE A 233 -2.95 -13.00 -6.04
CA ILE A 233 -2.15 -11.88 -6.53
C ILE A 233 -0.77 -12.32 -6.97
N TRP A 234 -0.20 -13.34 -6.32
CA TRP A 234 1.12 -13.86 -6.68
C TRP A 234 1.11 -14.43 -8.10
N LYS A 235 0.09 -15.22 -8.43
CA LYS A 235 -0.11 -15.75 -9.78
C LYS A 235 -0.34 -14.63 -10.79
N LYS A 236 -1.20 -13.66 -10.46
CA LYS A 236 -1.56 -12.57 -11.37
C LYS A 236 -0.37 -11.67 -11.72
N ASN A 237 0.45 -11.33 -10.73
CA ASN A 237 1.56 -10.39 -10.90
C ASN A 237 2.91 -11.09 -11.14
N ASN A 238 2.91 -12.42 -11.31
CA ASN A 238 4.12 -13.25 -11.46
C ASN A 238 5.14 -12.99 -10.34
N VAL A 239 4.63 -12.99 -9.09
CA VAL A 239 5.44 -12.78 -7.90
C VAL A 239 6.32 -14.01 -7.69
N ILE A 240 7.60 -13.77 -7.43
CA ILE A 240 8.60 -14.75 -7.03
C ILE A 240 9.20 -14.31 -5.70
N THR A 241 9.74 -15.26 -4.96
CA THR A 241 10.33 -15.04 -3.65
C THR A 241 11.64 -14.22 -3.73
N LEU A 242 12.05 -13.64 -2.61
CA LEU A 242 13.36 -13.02 -2.41
C LEU A 242 14.49 -14.00 -2.70
N ARG A 243 14.30 -15.28 -2.37
CA ARG A 243 15.28 -16.33 -2.64
C ARG A 243 15.44 -16.56 -4.15
N GLU A 244 14.34 -16.61 -4.90
CA GLU A 244 14.37 -16.72 -6.36
C GLU A 244 14.94 -15.47 -7.03
N ASN A 245 14.67 -14.28 -6.48
CA ASN A 245 15.27 -13.03 -6.94
C ASN A 245 16.79 -12.98 -6.66
N GLU A 246 17.24 -13.43 -5.49
CA GLU A 246 18.67 -13.50 -5.15
C GLU A 246 19.46 -14.39 -6.11
N ILE A 247 18.86 -15.50 -6.59
CA ILE A 247 19.50 -16.35 -7.61
C ILE A 247 19.79 -15.54 -8.88
N LYS A 248 18.91 -14.61 -9.26
CA LYS A 248 19.09 -13.73 -10.42
C LYS A 248 20.01 -12.54 -10.12
N THR A 249 19.95 -12.03 -8.90
CA THR A 249 20.69 -10.86 -8.43
C THR A 249 21.36 -11.16 -7.09
N PRO A 250 22.54 -11.82 -7.08
CA PRO A 250 23.19 -12.27 -5.84
C PRO A 250 23.52 -11.15 -4.84
N ALA A 251 23.68 -9.92 -5.33
CA ALA A 251 23.88 -8.73 -4.49
C ALA A 251 22.76 -8.52 -3.45
N LEU A 252 21.53 -8.99 -3.75
CA LEU A 252 20.40 -8.92 -2.84
C LEU A 252 20.70 -9.54 -1.46
N ALA A 253 21.56 -10.57 -1.42
CA ALA A 253 21.95 -11.25 -0.19
C ALA A 253 22.53 -10.30 0.87
N LYS A 254 23.18 -9.20 0.46
CA LYS A 254 23.74 -8.19 1.38
C LYS A 254 22.66 -7.37 2.09
N MET A 255 21.52 -7.14 1.43
CA MET A 255 20.37 -6.41 1.99
C MET A 255 19.59 -7.26 3.01
N ILE A 256 19.54 -8.58 2.84
CA ILE A 256 18.74 -9.44 3.73
C ILE A 256 19.30 -9.45 5.15
N GLY A 257 18.51 -8.97 6.12
CA GLY A 257 18.95 -8.78 7.50
C GLY A 257 19.72 -7.48 7.75
N ALA A 258 19.83 -6.60 6.76
CA ALA A 258 20.48 -5.31 6.92
C ALA A 258 19.56 -4.27 7.55
N VAL A 259 20.16 -3.33 8.27
CA VAL A 259 19.52 -2.03 8.51
C VAL A 259 19.61 -1.17 7.24
N HIS A 260 18.55 -0.46 6.89
CA HIS A 260 18.54 0.45 5.75
C HIS A 260 18.95 1.85 6.21
N ILE A 261 19.98 2.44 5.60
CA ILE A 261 20.60 3.68 6.07
C ILE A 261 20.66 4.68 4.92
N TYR A 262 19.97 5.81 5.07
CA TYR A 262 20.23 7.00 4.27
C TYR A 262 21.38 7.80 4.89
N VAL A 263 22.43 8.06 4.11
CA VAL A 263 23.61 8.82 4.56
C VAL A 263 23.63 10.25 4.02
N TRP A 264 23.96 11.18 4.93
CA TRP A 264 23.94 12.61 4.70
C TRP A 264 25.27 13.25 5.11
N ASP A 265 25.63 14.35 4.45
CA ASP A 265 26.79 15.16 4.79
C ASP A 265 28.07 14.31 4.97
N ASN A 266 28.76 14.44 6.10
CA ASN A 266 30.02 13.77 6.43
C ASN A 266 29.87 12.26 6.75
N ALA A 267 28.66 11.71 6.79
CA ALA A 267 28.45 10.25 6.83
C ALA A 267 28.61 9.58 5.46
N ARG A 268 28.77 10.37 4.38
CA ARG A 268 29.07 9.90 3.01
C ARG A 268 30.55 9.55 2.80
N GLU A 269 31.32 9.42 3.87
CA GLU A 269 32.73 9.02 3.87
C GLU A 269 32.87 7.53 4.24
N VAL A 270 33.79 6.81 3.59
CA VAL A 270 34.00 5.37 3.91
C VAL A 270 34.50 5.15 5.33
N SER A 271 35.16 6.13 5.94
CA SER A 271 35.55 6.08 7.36
C SER A 271 34.35 5.93 8.29
N PHE A 272 33.20 6.52 7.95
CA PHE A 272 31.95 6.32 8.70
C PHE A 272 31.44 4.88 8.60
N ALA A 273 31.44 4.30 7.40
CA ALA A 273 31.06 2.90 7.21
C ALA A 273 31.99 1.94 7.97
N LYS A 274 33.30 2.22 8.00
CA LYS A 274 34.28 1.45 8.80
C LYS A 274 33.98 1.55 10.30
N GLU A 275 33.60 2.71 10.80
CA GLU A 275 33.24 2.90 12.20
C GLU A 275 31.96 2.13 12.58
N LEU A 276 30.94 2.15 11.71
CA LEU A 276 29.73 1.33 11.89
C LEU A 276 30.10 -0.15 11.99
N LYS A 277 30.99 -0.62 11.12
CA LYS A 277 31.46 -2.02 11.11
C LYS A 277 32.19 -2.38 12.41
N GLN A 278 33.11 -1.51 12.85
CA GLN A 278 33.84 -1.67 14.12
C GLN A 278 32.92 -1.63 15.35
N SER A 279 31.77 -0.95 15.24
CA SER A 279 30.75 -0.87 16.29
C SER A 279 29.84 -2.11 16.35
N GLY A 280 30.05 -3.10 15.48
CA GLY A 280 29.29 -4.35 15.43
C GLY A 280 28.06 -4.31 14.52
N ILE A 281 27.94 -3.31 13.63
CA ILE A 281 26.94 -3.30 12.57
C ILE A 281 27.46 -4.18 11.43
N GLU A 282 27.06 -5.44 11.36
CA GLU A 282 27.66 -6.39 10.43
C GLU A 282 27.09 -6.31 9.01
N LYS A 283 25.81 -5.94 8.89
CA LYS A 283 25.06 -5.79 7.63
C LYS A 283 24.30 -4.48 7.62
N ALA A 284 24.53 -3.67 6.61
CA ALA A 284 23.82 -2.43 6.36
C ALA A 284 23.63 -2.23 4.86
N PHE A 285 22.50 -1.61 4.51
CA PHE A 285 22.19 -1.18 3.15
C PHE A 285 22.25 0.34 3.09
N PHE A 286 23.31 0.86 2.50
CA PHE A 286 23.56 2.29 2.38
C PHE A 286 22.87 2.85 1.15
N LEU A 287 22.17 3.96 1.35
CA LEU A 287 21.54 4.76 0.32
C LEU A 287 22.05 6.19 0.44
N TRP A 288 22.62 6.70 -0.65
CA TRP A 288 22.86 8.14 -0.79
C TRP A 288 21.89 8.71 -1.82
N ASP A 289 21.58 10.00 -1.70
CA ASP A 289 20.62 10.67 -2.58
C ASP A 289 21.36 11.48 -3.64
N ALA A 290 21.20 11.10 -4.90
CA ALA A 290 21.82 11.76 -6.05
C ALA A 290 21.27 13.16 -6.32
N ASN A 291 20.15 13.53 -5.69
CA ASN A 291 19.55 14.86 -5.75
C ASN A 291 20.08 15.81 -4.66
N HIS A 292 20.96 15.33 -3.77
CA HIS A 292 21.55 16.10 -2.69
C HIS A 292 23.08 15.97 -2.66
N VAL A 293 23.80 17.07 -2.45
CA VAL A 293 25.26 17.19 -2.33
C VAL A 293 25.68 17.51 -0.91
N PRO A 294 26.91 17.19 -0.47
CA PRO A 294 28.02 16.63 -1.25
C PRO A 294 27.77 15.18 -1.67
N TYR A 295 28.09 14.81 -2.91
CA TYR A 295 28.11 13.40 -3.30
C TYR A 295 29.21 12.65 -2.53
N PRO A 296 29.07 11.34 -2.31
CA PRO A 296 30.15 10.53 -1.75
C PRO A 296 31.42 10.60 -2.62
N GLU A 297 32.56 10.23 -2.05
CA GLU A 297 33.81 10.11 -2.82
C GLU A 297 33.68 9.10 -3.99
N THR A 298 34.39 9.32 -5.10
CA THR A 298 34.36 8.37 -6.23
C THR A 298 34.83 6.97 -5.79
N GLY A 299 34.09 5.93 -6.20
CA GLY A 299 34.33 4.56 -5.76
C GLY A 299 33.80 4.23 -4.36
N TYR A 300 32.98 5.10 -3.76
CA TYR A 300 32.33 4.87 -2.45
C TYR A 300 31.61 3.51 -2.38
N ASP A 301 30.80 3.19 -3.38
CA ASP A 301 30.01 1.95 -3.41
C ASP A 301 30.90 0.70 -3.44
N ASP A 302 32.01 0.72 -4.18
CA ASP A 302 32.97 -0.39 -4.20
C ASP A 302 33.58 -0.62 -2.81
N ARG A 303 33.94 0.47 -2.12
CA ARG A 303 34.50 0.41 -0.77
C ARG A 303 33.46 -0.04 0.27
N LEU A 304 32.18 0.29 0.08
CA LEU A 304 31.09 -0.27 0.90
C LEU A 304 30.96 -1.78 0.68
N LYS A 305 31.01 -2.22 -0.58
CA LYS A 305 30.93 -3.64 -0.96
C LYS A 305 32.11 -4.45 -0.41
N GLU A 306 33.31 -3.88 -0.39
CA GLU A 306 34.51 -4.47 0.24
C GLU A 306 34.34 -4.69 1.75
N LEU A 307 33.55 -3.85 2.43
CA LEU A 307 33.18 -4.03 3.84
C LEU A 307 32.04 -5.05 4.06
N GLY A 308 31.48 -5.60 2.96
CA GLY A 308 30.35 -6.52 2.99
C GLY A 308 28.99 -5.85 3.11
N TYR A 309 28.91 -4.53 2.94
CA TYR A 309 27.65 -3.79 2.93
C TYR A 309 27.02 -3.73 1.55
N ALA A 310 25.69 -3.58 1.54
CA ALA A 310 24.93 -3.29 0.33
C ALA A 310 25.02 -1.79 0.02
N ALA A 311 25.17 -1.46 -1.26
CA ALA A 311 25.24 -0.07 -1.74
C ALA A 311 24.09 0.21 -2.73
N GLY A 312 23.39 1.31 -2.52
CA GLY A 312 22.27 1.77 -3.33
C GLY A 312 22.23 3.28 -3.44
N VAL A 313 21.39 3.77 -4.34
CA VAL A 313 21.14 5.20 -4.53
C VAL A 313 19.65 5.49 -4.55
N TYR A 314 19.26 6.62 -3.98
CA TYR A 314 17.92 7.18 -4.11
C TYR A 314 17.83 8.00 -5.40
N GLU A 315 16.82 7.69 -6.19
CA GLU A 315 16.53 8.34 -7.45
C GLU A 315 15.08 8.81 -7.56
N LEU A 316 14.90 9.88 -8.34
CA LEU A 316 13.61 10.52 -8.56
C LEU A 316 13.46 10.87 -10.02
N PHE A 317 12.70 10.10 -10.79
CA PHE A 317 12.45 10.34 -12.22
C PHE A 317 11.05 10.87 -12.53
N THR A 318 10.19 10.95 -11.52
CA THR A 318 8.78 11.35 -11.68
C THR A 318 8.58 12.85 -11.70
N ASP A 319 9.47 13.61 -11.06
CA ASP A 319 9.28 15.04 -10.84
C ASP A 319 9.89 15.87 -11.96
N LEU A 320 9.05 16.71 -12.57
CA LEU A 320 9.42 17.73 -13.54
C LEU A 320 9.23 19.11 -12.92
N LYS A 321 10.11 20.05 -13.26
CA LYS A 321 10.03 21.43 -12.78
C LYS A 321 9.75 22.36 -13.96
N LEU A 322 8.99 23.44 -13.73
CA LEU A 322 8.65 24.40 -14.80
C LEU A 322 9.89 25.04 -15.46
N GLN A 323 11.02 25.10 -14.76
CA GLN A 323 12.29 25.55 -15.35
C GLN A 323 12.75 24.69 -16.54
N ASP A 324 12.30 23.43 -16.65
CA ASP A 324 12.62 22.52 -17.74
C ASP A 324 11.86 22.88 -19.04
N THR A 325 11.06 23.94 -19.05
CA THR A 325 10.49 24.53 -20.27
C THR A 325 11.53 25.27 -21.11
N ILE A 326 12.64 25.68 -20.49
CA ILE A 326 13.69 26.47 -21.12
C ILE A 326 14.89 25.56 -21.44
N MET A 327 15.40 25.63 -22.67
CA MET A 327 16.69 25.03 -23.03
C MET A 327 17.82 25.78 -22.30
N ARG A 328 18.66 25.04 -21.59
CA ARG A 328 19.86 25.54 -20.90
C ARG A 328 20.94 24.47 -20.95
N THR A 329 22.20 24.90 -20.88
CA THR A 329 23.34 23.98 -20.77
C THR A 329 23.32 23.30 -19.40
N THR A 330 23.49 21.98 -19.35
CA THR A 330 23.71 21.23 -18.11
C THR A 330 25.19 21.07 -17.87
N ASP A 331 25.61 21.24 -16.60
CA ASP A 331 26.98 20.95 -16.19
C ASP A 331 27.07 19.50 -15.71
N ASP A 332 27.32 18.61 -16.67
CA ASP A 332 27.42 17.16 -16.43
C ASP A 332 28.72 16.75 -15.71
N LYS A 333 29.60 17.71 -15.38
CA LYS A 333 30.84 17.48 -14.62
C LYS A 333 30.90 18.28 -13.31
N GLY A 334 29.91 19.13 -13.08
CA GLY A 334 29.85 20.01 -11.92
C GLY A 334 29.53 19.31 -10.61
N PRO A 335 29.52 20.08 -9.51
CA PRO A 335 29.19 19.58 -8.18
C PRO A 335 27.75 19.06 -8.09
N MET A 336 26.84 19.49 -8.96
CA MET A 336 25.41 19.12 -9.00
C MET A 336 25.04 18.27 -10.24
N ARG A 337 25.99 17.57 -10.86
CA ARG A 337 25.80 16.85 -12.14
C ARG A 337 24.73 15.74 -12.14
N PHE A 338 24.30 15.28 -10.96
CA PHE A 338 23.17 14.36 -10.80
C PHE A 338 21.94 15.06 -10.21
N SER A 339 22.05 16.28 -9.69
CA SER A 339 20.99 16.87 -8.88
C SER A 339 19.73 17.12 -9.68
N LEU A 340 18.56 16.78 -9.09
CA LEU A 340 17.23 17.18 -9.53
C LEU A 340 17.08 17.18 -11.05
N THR A 341 17.15 15.99 -11.65
CA THR A 341 16.66 15.64 -12.99
C THR A 341 16.42 16.83 -13.92
N SER A 342 17.49 17.49 -14.32
CA SER A 342 17.39 18.63 -15.22
C SER A 342 17.09 18.10 -16.62
N TYR A 343 15.93 18.45 -17.18
CA TYR A 343 15.55 18.09 -18.56
C TYR A 343 15.27 19.34 -19.40
N PRO A 344 16.28 20.21 -19.64
CA PRO A 344 16.06 21.49 -20.30
C PRO A 344 15.33 21.35 -21.64
N GLY A 345 14.27 22.15 -21.82
CA GLY A 345 13.42 22.18 -23.01
C GLY A 345 12.49 20.97 -23.21
N LEU A 346 12.51 19.97 -22.33
CA LEU A 346 11.74 18.74 -22.50
C LEU A 346 10.45 18.69 -21.66
N PHE A 347 10.17 19.71 -20.83
CA PHE A 347 9.03 19.68 -19.89
C PHE A 347 7.70 19.21 -20.51
N TYR A 348 7.28 19.83 -21.63
CA TYR A 348 5.99 19.50 -22.25
C TYR A 348 5.97 18.16 -22.99
N GLU A 349 7.13 17.63 -23.36
CA GLU A 349 7.26 16.29 -23.96
C GLU A 349 7.15 15.21 -22.89
N LEU A 350 7.77 15.47 -21.74
CA LEU A 350 7.89 14.51 -20.64
C LEU A 350 6.67 14.53 -19.71
N ALA A 351 5.95 15.65 -19.57
CA ALA A 351 4.86 15.74 -18.61
C ALA A 351 3.63 14.91 -18.99
N ILE A 352 3.00 14.32 -17.97
CA ILE A 352 1.64 13.79 -18.10
C ILE A 352 0.69 14.95 -18.44
N LYS A 353 0.00 14.82 -19.57
CA LYS A 353 -1.03 15.77 -20.01
C LYS A 353 -2.42 15.24 -19.66
N LYS A 354 -3.24 16.07 -19.02
CA LYS A 354 -4.66 15.83 -18.80
C LYS A 354 -5.45 16.18 -20.07
N LYS A 355 -6.74 15.81 -20.11
CA LYS A 355 -7.61 16.10 -21.27
C LYS A 355 -7.74 17.60 -21.56
N ASP A 356 -7.73 18.44 -20.53
CA ASP A 356 -7.78 19.90 -20.65
C ASP A 356 -6.47 20.54 -21.13
N GLY A 357 -5.46 19.73 -21.49
CA GLY A 357 -4.14 20.16 -21.93
C GLY A 357 -3.20 20.59 -20.80
N LYS A 358 -3.69 20.72 -19.57
CA LYS A 358 -2.82 21.03 -18.41
C LYS A 358 -2.02 19.80 -18.00
N THR A 359 -0.92 20.03 -17.32
CA THR A 359 -0.10 18.96 -16.77
C THR A 359 -0.62 18.50 -15.40
N THR A 360 -0.29 17.27 -15.01
CA THR A 360 -0.56 16.76 -13.67
C THR A 360 0.53 17.25 -12.70
N SER A 361 0.13 17.79 -11.55
CA SER A 361 1.06 18.28 -10.53
C SER A 361 0.52 18.12 -9.11
N ASN A 362 1.44 18.19 -8.15
CA ASN A 362 1.19 18.32 -6.73
C ASN A 362 2.08 19.45 -6.15
N GLN A 363 2.18 19.54 -4.83
CA GLN A 363 3.00 20.55 -4.14
C GLN A 363 4.51 20.42 -4.36
N PHE A 364 4.99 19.27 -4.84
CA PHE A 364 6.41 18.99 -5.07
C PHE A 364 6.83 19.22 -6.51
N GLY A 365 5.94 19.04 -7.49
CA GLY A 365 6.25 19.28 -8.90
C GLY A 365 5.19 18.76 -9.86
N HIS A 366 5.57 18.64 -11.13
CA HIS A 366 4.75 18.02 -12.18
C HIS A 366 5.15 16.57 -12.40
N THR A 367 4.20 15.71 -12.77
CA THR A 367 4.45 14.28 -12.96
C THR A 367 4.89 13.98 -14.40
N SER A 368 6.01 13.27 -14.54
CA SER A 368 6.53 12.75 -15.79
C SER A 368 5.76 11.52 -16.28
N ASN A 369 5.73 11.35 -17.59
CA ASN A 369 5.18 10.19 -18.26
C ASN A 369 6.24 9.07 -18.29
N PRO A 370 5.97 7.89 -17.72
CA PRO A 370 6.96 6.83 -17.54
C PRO A 370 7.49 6.26 -18.87
N VAL A 371 6.77 6.43 -19.98
CA VAL A 371 7.25 6.07 -21.32
C VAL A 371 8.17 7.16 -21.86
N ALA A 372 7.74 8.43 -21.79
CA ALA A 372 8.46 9.56 -22.36
C ALA A 372 9.79 9.84 -21.65
N ILE A 373 9.83 9.69 -20.33
CA ILE A 373 11.00 9.98 -19.50
C ILE A 373 12.12 8.93 -19.63
N ARG A 374 11.77 7.73 -20.08
CA ARG A 374 12.68 6.57 -20.09
C ARG A 374 14.05 6.86 -20.73
N PRO A 375 14.17 7.48 -21.92
CA PRO A 375 15.49 7.76 -22.49
C PRO A 375 16.38 8.60 -21.56
N GLU A 376 15.82 9.61 -20.90
CA GLU A 376 16.55 10.46 -19.98
C GLU A 376 16.89 9.74 -18.67
N MET A 377 16.01 8.83 -18.20
CA MET A 377 16.33 7.95 -17.07
C MET A 377 17.60 7.14 -17.33
N PHE A 378 17.68 6.48 -18.49
CA PHE A 378 18.83 5.63 -18.82
C PHE A 378 20.11 6.45 -19.03
N LYS A 379 20.03 7.65 -19.64
CA LYS A 379 21.19 8.56 -19.74
C LYS A 379 21.74 8.93 -18.36
N ARG A 380 20.86 9.22 -17.40
CA ARG A 380 21.23 9.56 -16.03
C ARG A 380 21.86 8.37 -15.31
N ILE A 381 21.22 7.21 -15.35
CA ILE A 381 21.72 5.97 -14.76
C ILE A 381 23.10 5.60 -15.32
N GLU A 382 23.30 5.68 -16.63
CA GLU A 382 24.61 5.38 -17.26
C GLU A 382 25.70 6.38 -16.89
N ARG A 383 25.34 7.62 -16.53
CA ARG A 383 26.31 8.61 -16.04
C ARG A 383 26.69 8.31 -14.59
N GLU A 384 25.71 7.99 -13.74
CA GLU A 384 25.94 7.63 -12.34
C GLU A 384 26.80 6.38 -12.20
N LEU A 385 26.47 5.33 -12.95
CA LEU A 385 27.16 4.04 -12.91
C LEU A 385 28.62 4.09 -13.37
N LYS A 386 29.06 5.18 -14.01
CA LYS A 386 30.48 5.39 -14.34
C LYS A 386 31.30 5.81 -13.12
N GLU A 387 30.67 6.42 -12.12
CA GLU A 387 31.34 6.93 -10.92
C GLU A 387 31.03 6.10 -9.66
N TYR A 388 29.83 5.51 -9.63
CA TYR A 388 29.24 4.84 -8.49
C TYR A 388 28.61 3.52 -8.94
N SER A 389 29.21 2.41 -8.55
CA SER A 389 28.83 1.06 -9.00
C SER A 389 27.83 0.40 -8.03
N HIS A 390 26.81 1.14 -7.61
CA HIS A 390 25.79 0.66 -6.68
C HIS A 390 25.01 -0.55 -7.21
N GLU A 391 24.55 -1.39 -6.29
CA GLU A 391 23.85 -2.64 -6.57
C GLU A 391 22.33 -2.46 -6.62
N SER A 392 21.84 -1.27 -6.27
CA SER A 392 20.41 -1.00 -6.16
C SER A 392 20.02 0.44 -6.48
N TYR A 393 18.83 0.57 -7.05
CA TYR A 393 18.11 1.83 -7.13
C TYR A 393 16.85 1.78 -6.27
N PHE A 394 16.67 2.82 -5.47
CA PHE A 394 15.38 3.20 -4.91
C PHE A 394 14.74 4.21 -5.87
N LEU A 395 13.60 3.87 -6.49
CA LEU A 395 12.90 4.77 -7.40
C LEU A 395 11.69 5.40 -6.72
N ASP A 396 11.81 6.68 -6.41
CA ASP A 396 10.80 7.41 -5.66
C ASP A 396 9.49 7.61 -6.44
N VAL A 397 8.40 7.82 -5.70
CA VAL A 397 7.06 8.26 -6.16
C VAL A 397 6.25 7.27 -7.01
N TYR A 398 6.88 6.42 -7.83
CA TYR A 398 6.15 5.51 -8.73
C TYR A 398 5.17 4.58 -8.01
N GLN A 399 5.52 4.16 -6.79
CA GLN A 399 4.68 3.32 -5.94
C GLN A 399 3.85 4.13 -4.92
N ALA A 400 3.89 5.47 -4.96
CA ALA A 400 3.29 6.36 -3.96
C ALA A 400 2.08 7.17 -4.46
N ASN A 401 2.28 7.99 -5.50
CA ASN A 401 1.36 9.07 -5.87
C ASN A 401 0.21 8.65 -6.82
N GLY A 402 -0.04 7.35 -6.95
CA GLY A 402 -1.11 6.84 -7.81
C GLY A 402 -0.73 6.68 -9.28
N LEU A 403 -1.69 6.18 -10.04
CA LEU A 403 -1.59 5.97 -11.47
C LEU A 403 -2.34 7.07 -12.24
N PHE A 404 -1.74 7.52 -13.34
CA PHE A 404 -2.23 8.65 -14.12
C PHE A 404 -2.52 8.25 -15.57
N GLU A 405 -3.51 8.93 -16.15
CA GLU A 405 -3.76 8.89 -17.59
C GLU A 405 -2.98 10.01 -18.27
N CYS A 406 -2.56 9.77 -19.52
CA CYS A 406 -1.94 10.76 -20.37
C CYS A 406 -2.74 10.91 -21.66
N TYR A 407 -3.06 12.17 -22.01
CA TYR A 407 -3.74 12.57 -23.24
C TYR A 407 -2.80 13.24 -24.25
N SER A 408 -1.49 13.15 -24.04
CA SER A 408 -0.50 13.57 -25.04
C SER A 408 -0.67 12.75 -26.32
N GLU A 409 -0.65 13.39 -27.49
CA GLU A 409 -0.69 12.71 -28.79
C GLU A 409 0.51 11.78 -28.99
N LYS A 410 1.70 12.19 -28.52
CA LYS A 410 2.94 11.41 -28.67
C LYS A 410 3.01 10.20 -27.74
N ASN A 411 2.55 10.37 -26.49
CA ASN A 411 2.69 9.36 -25.43
C ASN A 411 1.37 9.19 -24.66
N PRO A 412 0.27 8.78 -25.32
CA PRO A 412 -1.00 8.56 -24.64
C PRO A 412 -0.94 7.30 -23.78
N LEU A 413 -1.55 7.34 -22.60
CA LEU A 413 -1.58 6.21 -21.66
C LEU A 413 -2.92 6.17 -20.90
N THR A 414 -3.42 4.97 -20.63
CA THR A 414 -4.37 4.72 -19.52
C THR A 414 -3.61 4.52 -18.19
N ARG A 415 -4.33 4.42 -17.06
CA ARG A 415 -3.70 4.09 -15.76
C ARG A 415 -3.04 2.72 -15.76
N GLN A 416 -3.66 1.73 -16.41
CA GLN A 416 -3.06 0.41 -16.58
C GLN A 416 -1.75 0.50 -17.38
N GLN A 417 -1.76 1.21 -18.50
CA GLN A 417 -0.56 1.39 -19.33
C GLN A 417 0.54 2.18 -18.59
N PHE A 418 0.16 3.10 -17.69
CA PHE A 418 1.11 3.76 -16.79
C PHE A 418 1.79 2.72 -15.88
N ALA A 419 1.02 1.87 -15.20
CA ALA A 419 1.57 0.80 -14.35
C ALA A 419 2.49 -0.15 -15.13
N GLU A 420 2.06 -0.59 -16.32
CA GLU A 420 2.86 -1.43 -17.22
C GLU A 420 4.17 -0.75 -17.64
N ALA A 421 4.14 0.56 -17.90
CA ALA A 421 5.34 1.33 -18.23
C ALA A 421 6.30 1.47 -17.05
N VAL A 422 5.80 1.61 -15.82
CA VAL A 422 6.62 1.60 -14.60
C VAL A 422 7.28 0.24 -14.41
N ILE A 423 6.51 -0.86 -14.50
CA ILE A 423 7.04 -2.23 -14.43
C ILE A 423 8.16 -2.41 -15.46
N LYS A 424 7.93 -1.95 -16.70
CA LYS A 424 8.93 -2.01 -17.76
C LYS A 424 10.20 -1.24 -17.42
N ASN A 425 10.08 -0.05 -16.81
CA ASN A 425 11.25 0.74 -16.40
C ASN A 425 12.06 0.00 -15.33
N TYR A 426 11.42 -0.54 -14.29
CA TYR A 426 12.08 -1.33 -13.25
C TYR A 426 12.79 -2.56 -13.85
N LYS A 427 12.11 -3.32 -14.72
CA LYS A 427 12.70 -4.48 -15.40
C LYS A 427 13.92 -4.11 -16.23
N MET A 428 13.80 -3.08 -17.08
CA MET A 428 14.89 -2.70 -17.95
C MET A 428 16.13 -2.24 -17.17
N ILE A 429 15.95 -1.58 -16.01
CA ILE A 429 17.09 -1.21 -15.15
C ILE A 429 17.69 -2.47 -14.53
N SER A 430 16.86 -3.30 -13.90
CA SER A 430 17.30 -4.51 -13.21
C SER A 430 18.01 -5.50 -14.15
N GLU A 431 17.45 -5.77 -15.32
CA GLU A 431 18.00 -6.72 -16.30
C GLU A 431 19.27 -6.19 -16.98
N LYS A 432 19.34 -4.89 -17.29
CA LYS A 432 20.48 -4.30 -17.99
C LYS A 432 21.69 -4.11 -17.08
N TYR A 433 21.47 -3.73 -15.82
CA TYR A 433 22.55 -3.37 -14.89
C TYR A 433 22.71 -4.37 -13.74
N HIS A 434 21.93 -5.46 -13.72
CA HIS A 434 21.95 -6.49 -12.69
C HIS A 434 21.70 -5.95 -11.27
N GLN A 435 20.79 -4.98 -11.16
CA GLN A 435 20.46 -4.31 -9.91
C GLN A 435 19.16 -4.82 -9.33
N TYR A 436 19.05 -4.83 -8.00
CA TYR A 436 17.78 -5.03 -7.33
C TYR A 436 17.11 -3.68 -7.04
N MET A 437 15.79 -3.63 -7.16
CA MET A 437 15.06 -2.36 -7.17
C MET A 437 14.18 -2.24 -5.93
N GLY A 438 13.95 -1.00 -5.49
CA GLY A 438 12.95 -0.67 -4.47
C GLY A 438 12.21 0.62 -4.79
N GLY A 439 11.23 0.96 -3.97
CA GLY A 439 10.43 2.17 -4.18
C GLY A 439 9.71 2.69 -2.94
N GLU A 440 9.10 3.85 -3.13
CA GLU A 440 8.38 4.58 -2.09
C GLU A 440 7.02 3.96 -1.82
N TRP A 441 6.75 3.59 -0.57
CA TRP A 441 5.62 2.71 -0.23
C TRP A 441 5.69 1.40 -1.03
N GLY A 442 4.63 0.62 -1.02
CA GLY A 442 4.50 -0.58 -1.83
C GLY A 442 3.26 -0.50 -2.69
N ALA A 443 3.36 -0.99 -3.92
CA ALA A 443 2.20 -1.20 -4.78
C ALA A 443 2.24 -2.60 -5.38
N ASP A 444 1.18 -3.40 -5.18
CA ASP A 444 1.18 -4.80 -5.60
C ASP A 444 1.47 -5.01 -7.10
N TYR A 445 1.15 -4.02 -7.95
CA TYR A 445 1.28 -4.10 -9.40
C TYR A 445 2.73 -4.24 -9.85
N LEU A 446 3.71 -3.85 -9.02
CA LEU A 446 5.13 -4.06 -9.30
C LEU A 446 5.51 -5.54 -9.22
N GLY A 447 4.76 -6.37 -8.51
CA GLY A 447 5.07 -7.78 -8.30
C GLY A 447 6.53 -7.99 -7.88
N SER A 448 7.24 -8.90 -8.54
CA SER A 448 8.65 -9.22 -8.28
C SER A 448 9.66 -8.12 -8.64
N ASN A 449 9.23 -7.05 -9.29
CA ASN A 449 10.15 -6.08 -9.86
C ASN A 449 10.66 -5.06 -8.82
N SER A 450 10.05 -5.00 -7.63
CA SER A 450 10.50 -4.19 -6.49
C SER A 450 10.64 -5.10 -5.27
N VAL A 451 11.85 -5.34 -4.80
CA VAL A 451 12.16 -6.32 -3.74
C VAL A 451 12.38 -5.69 -2.36
N TYR A 452 12.30 -4.37 -2.28
CA TYR A 452 12.17 -3.66 -1.01
C TYR A 452 11.30 -2.41 -1.18
N ASN A 453 10.79 -1.90 -0.07
CA ASN A 453 10.04 -0.66 -0.02
C ASN A 453 10.33 0.15 1.25
N HIS A 454 10.22 1.47 1.15
CA HIS A 454 10.30 2.38 2.31
C HIS A 454 8.99 3.13 2.45
N GLY A 455 8.23 2.84 3.50
CA GLY A 455 6.96 3.49 3.80
C GLY A 455 5.94 2.57 4.44
N MET A 456 5.95 1.28 4.13
CA MET A 456 4.88 0.36 4.52
C MET A 456 4.72 0.19 6.04
N MET A 457 5.73 0.52 6.85
CA MET A 457 5.55 0.55 8.31
C MET A 457 4.84 1.80 8.84
N THR A 458 4.69 2.85 8.03
CA THR A 458 4.05 4.13 8.38
C THR A 458 2.59 4.15 7.88
N LEU A 459 1.67 4.83 8.57
CA LEU A 459 0.32 5.13 8.04
C LEU A 459 0.25 6.61 7.63
N GLN A 460 0.34 6.88 6.33
CA GLN A 460 0.53 8.26 5.84
C GLN A 460 -0.57 9.22 6.30
N ARG A 461 -1.85 8.78 6.24
CA ARG A 461 -3.00 9.65 6.54
C ARG A 461 -3.03 10.19 7.97
N THR A 462 -2.38 9.49 8.89
CA THR A 462 -2.35 9.85 10.31
C THR A 462 -1.00 10.40 10.73
N TRP A 463 0.01 10.23 9.89
CA TRP A 463 1.29 10.91 10.00
C TRP A 463 1.21 12.38 9.58
N PHE A 464 0.59 12.67 8.44
CA PHE A 464 0.52 14.04 7.92
C PHE A 464 -0.72 14.80 8.41
N GLY A 465 -0.55 15.57 9.48
CA GLY A 465 -1.47 16.62 9.94
C GLY A 465 -0.96 18.05 9.67
N SER A 466 -1.82 19.05 9.85
CA SER A 466 -1.45 20.47 9.65
C SER A 466 -0.24 20.88 10.49
N ASP A 467 -0.14 20.39 11.73
CA ASP A 467 0.91 20.80 12.65
C ASP A 467 2.28 20.20 12.33
N VAL A 468 2.35 18.99 11.76
CA VAL A 468 3.63 18.41 11.33
C VAL A 468 4.22 19.17 10.15
N THR A 469 3.40 19.86 9.35
CA THR A 469 3.85 20.71 8.24
C THR A 469 4.03 22.18 8.61
N LYS A 470 3.80 22.54 9.89
CA LYS A 470 3.91 23.92 10.36
C LYS A 470 5.24 24.14 11.08
N LYS A 471 6.13 24.90 10.46
CA LYS A 471 7.43 25.26 11.06
C LYS A 471 7.23 25.94 12.43
N GLY A 472 7.97 25.47 13.43
CA GLY A 472 7.96 25.99 14.81
C GLY A 472 7.08 25.22 15.79
N THR A 473 6.31 24.23 15.34
CA THR A 473 5.64 23.28 16.25
C THR A 473 6.62 22.20 16.72
N ILE A 474 6.30 21.52 17.83
CA ILE A 474 7.05 20.34 18.30
C ILE A 474 6.90 19.11 17.38
N TYR A 475 5.90 19.16 16.49
CA TYR A 475 5.58 18.11 15.54
C TYR A 475 6.25 18.33 14.17
N TRP A 476 6.86 19.50 13.95
CA TRP A 476 7.41 19.91 12.66
C TRP A 476 8.33 18.84 12.08
N ASN A 477 7.99 18.38 10.87
CA ASN A 477 8.67 17.25 10.25
C ASN A 477 9.93 17.64 9.47
N GLY A 478 10.27 18.92 9.36
CA GLY A 478 11.47 19.41 8.68
C GLY A 478 11.25 19.82 7.23
N ASP A 479 12.31 20.30 6.59
CA ASP A 479 12.33 20.68 5.17
C ASP A 479 13.55 20.13 4.41
N TRP A 480 13.41 20.12 3.08
CA TRP A 480 14.45 19.77 2.11
C TRP A 480 15.36 20.94 1.73
N LYS A 481 15.25 22.13 2.36
CA LYS A 481 15.92 23.35 1.87
C LYS A 481 17.43 23.32 2.05
N SER A 482 17.89 22.69 3.13
CA SER A 482 19.31 22.43 3.34
C SER A 482 19.71 21.22 2.51
N ASN A 483 20.49 21.46 1.46
CA ASN A 483 20.87 20.41 0.53
C ASN A 483 21.82 19.34 1.15
N PRO A 484 22.90 19.69 1.88
CA PRO A 484 23.75 18.68 2.52
C PRO A 484 23.12 17.98 3.71
N ARG A 485 22.22 18.67 4.41
CA ARG A 485 21.63 18.23 5.68
C ARG A 485 20.16 18.61 5.77
N PRO A 486 19.27 17.96 5.00
CA PRO A 486 17.86 18.30 5.05
C PRO A 486 17.29 17.96 6.42
N SER A 487 16.66 18.95 7.06
CA SER A 487 16.09 18.81 8.41
C SER A 487 14.94 17.80 8.43
N GLN A 488 14.32 17.52 7.27
CA GLN A 488 13.31 16.47 7.16
C GLN A 488 13.85 15.06 7.43
N MET A 489 15.09 14.81 7.02
CA MET A 489 15.77 13.52 7.14
C MET A 489 16.59 13.41 8.41
N LEU A 490 17.15 14.50 8.92
CA LEU A 490 18.06 14.47 10.06
C LEU A 490 17.46 15.06 11.34
N GLY A 491 16.26 15.64 11.30
CA GLY A 491 15.59 16.23 12.46
C GLY A 491 14.97 15.20 13.42
N THR A 492 14.73 15.62 14.66
CA THR A 492 13.89 14.90 15.63
C THR A 492 12.61 15.67 15.87
N ARG A 493 11.53 14.95 16.19
CA ARG A 493 10.19 15.49 16.38
C ARG A 493 9.44 14.69 17.44
N VAL A 494 8.34 15.24 17.93
CA VAL A 494 7.39 14.53 18.80
C VAL A 494 6.34 13.84 17.94
N ALA A 495 5.89 12.65 18.32
CA ALA A 495 4.77 11.96 17.66
C ALA A 495 3.44 12.71 17.93
N PRO A 496 2.66 13.08 16.89
CA PRO A 496 1.31 13.61 17.09
C PRO A 496 0.35 12.55 17.64
N ASP A 497 -0.70 12.97 18.34
CA ASP A 497 -1.71 12.07 18.93
C ASP A 497 -2.34 11.11 17.91
N LYS A 498 -2.64 11.59 16.70
CA LYS A 498 -3.17 10.74 15.61
C LYS A 498 -2.18 9.65 15.20
N TYR A 499 -0.89 9.96 15.17
CA TYR A 499 0.14 8.96 14.91
C TYR A 499 0.20 7.92 16.02
N LEU A 500 0.17 8.37 17.28
CA LEU A 500 0.15 7.50 18.46
C LEU A 500 -1.08 6.58 18.48
N LYS A 501 -2.24 7.09 18.07
CA LYS A 501 -3.52 6.37 18.04
C LYS A 501 -3.60 5.32 16.92
N TYR A 502 -2.98 5.57 15.77
CA TYR A 502 -3.15 4.73 14.57
C TYR A 502 -1.84 4.10 14.08
N SER A 503 -0.83 4.90 13.71
CA SER A 503 0.40 4.38 13.07
C SER A 503 1.25 3.47 13.94
N ILE A 504 1.28 3.73 15.26
CA ILE A 504 2.14 3.00 16.20
C ILE A 504 1.33 2.37 17.35
N ASN A 505 0.02 2.15 17.14
CA ASN A 505 -0.85 1.52 18.13
C ASN A 505 -0.95 0.02 17.88
N GLU A 506 -0.34 -0.76 18.76
CA GLU A 506 -0.37 -2.23 18.75
C GLU A 506 -1.79 -2.80 18.82
N PHE A 507 -2.77 -2.05 19.33
CA PHE A 507 -4.15 -2.53 19.38
C PHE A 507 -4.78 -2.71 17.99
N THR A 508 -4.42 -1.84 17.04
CA THR A 508 -5.02 -1.83 15.70
C THR A 508 -4.04 -2.21 14.60
N ARG A 509 -2.74 -2.06 14.80
CA ARG A 509 -1.74 -2.43 13.78
C ARG A 509 -1.77 -3.95 13.54
N ALA A 510 -1.73 -4.35 12.28
CA ALA A 510 -1.61 -5.73 11.85
C ALA A 510 -0.76 -5.81 10.56
N PRO A 511 0.07 -6.85 10.37
CA PRO A 511 0.98 -6.95 9.23
C PRO A 511 0.29 -7.49 7.98
N LEU A 512 -0.77 -6.82 7.50
CA LEU A 512 -1.56 -7.32 6.37
C LEU A 512 -0.73 -7.49 5.10
N TYR A 513 0.18 -6.55 4.81
CA TYR A 513 1.07 -6.64 3.66
C TYR A 513 2.11 -7.74 3.82
N ASP A 514 2.75 -7.86 5.00
CA ASP A 514 3.80 -8.85 5.22
C ASP A 514 3.24 -10.29 5.26
N LEU A 515 2.00 -10.48 5.72
CA LEU A 515 1.27 -11.75 5.56
C LEU A 515 1.10 -12.19 4.10
N VAL A 516 1.19 -11.26 3.15
CA VAL A 516 1.10 -11.50 1.70
C VAL A 516 2.47 -11.52 1.03
N TYR A 517 3.44 -10.71 1.49
CA TYR A 517 4.65 -10.39 0.72
C TYR A 517 5.98 -10.50 1.49
N HIS A 518 6.02 -10.92 2.75
CA HIS A 518 7.25 -10.90 3.56
C HIS A 518 8.44 -11.64 2.91
N ASP A 519 8.18 -12.75 2.22
CA ASP A 519 9.18 -13.53 1.49
C ASP A 519 9.41 -13.08 0.04
N ALA A 520 8.83 -11.95 -0.38
CA ALA A 520 8.99 -11.36 -1.71
C ALA A 520 9.52 -9.92 -1.66
N VAL A 521 9.25 -9.18 -0.58
CA VAL A 521 9.59 -7.75 -0.45
C VAL A 521 10.02 -7.44 0.99
N VAL A 522 11.19 -6.82 1.16
CA VAL A 522 11.63 -6.30 2.46
C VAL A 522 11.02 -4.91 2.70
N SER A 523 10.13 -4.79 3.68
CA SER A 523 9.49 -3.52 3.99
C SER A 523 10.18 -2.75 5.11
N SER A 524 9.97 -1.43 5.13
CA SER A 524 10.49 -0.55 6.17
C SER A 524 9.62 0.69 6.42
N TRP A 525 10.02 1.52 7.38
CA TRP A 525 9.43 2.84 7.67
C TRP A 525 9.60 3.80 6.50
N ARG A 526 8.78 4.86 6.45
CA ARG A 526 9.04 5.96 5.50
C ARG A 526 10.30 6.70 5.97
N TRP A 527 11.11 7.23 5.06
CA TRP A 527 12.36 7.90 5.42
C TRP A 527 12.23 9.16 6.29
N GLU A 528 11.12 9.88 6.24
CA GLU A 528 10.79 10.95 7.19
C GLU A 528 10.15 10.41 8.49
N ASP A 529 9.91 9.12 8.61
CA ASP A 529 9.37 8.46 9.80
C ASP A 529 10.32 7.33 10.28
N ALA A 530 11.63 7.55 10.11
CA ALA A 530 12.68 6.61 10.51
C ALA A 530 12.60 6.26 12.01
N ASN A 531 13.22 5.15 12.42
CA ASN A 531 13.12 4.61 13.79
C ASN A 531 13.44 5.66 14.87
N HIS A 532 14.46 6.48 14.60
CA HIS A 532 15.06 7.43 15.53
C HIS A 532 14.51 8.86 15.44
N HIS A 533 13.61 9.15 14.49
CA HIS A 533 13.04 10.50 14.35
C HIS A 533 12.17 10.93 15.54
N THR A 534 11.64 9.94 16.26
CA THR A 534 10.78 10.13 17.42
C THR A 534 11.36 9.32 18.58
N PRO A 535 12.45 9.81 19.21
CA PRO A 535 13.26 9.01 20.15
C PRO A 535 12.46 8.38 21.30
N GLU A 536 11.40 9.05 21.75
CA GLU A 536 10.54 8.60 22.86
C GLU A 536 9.78 7.28 22.58
N ILE A 537 9.61 6.93 21.29
CA ILE A 537 8.95 5.70 20.85
C ILE A 537 9.85 4.82 19.98
N TRP A 538 11.15 5.08 19.91
CA TRP A 538 12.09 4.27 19.11
C TRP A 538 11.99 2.79 19.49
N TRP A 539 12.05 2.48 20.79
CA TRP A 539 11.89 1.11 21.31
C TRP A 539 10.67 0.40 20.73
N LYS A 540 9.56 1.13 20.53
CA LYS A 540 8.31 0.57 20.03
C LYS A 540 8.38 0.26 18.54
N LYS A 541 9.04 1.12 17.76
CA LYS A 541 9.31 0.86 16.34
C LYS A 541 10.19 -0.37 16.14
N ASP A 542 11.21 -0.56 16.98
CA ASP A 542 12.05 -1.75 16.96
C ASP A 542 11.26 -3.02 17.28
N LEU A 543 10.35 -2.96 18.26
CA LEU A 543 9.44 -4.08 18.56
C LEU A 543 8.51 -4.41 17.40
N PHE A 544 7.99 -3.41 16.68
CA PHE A 544 7.23 -3.65 15.44
C PHE A 544 8.11 -4.24 14.33
N ASN A 545 9.35 -3.77 14.17
CA ASN A 545 10.29 -4.35 13.21
C ASN A 545 10.56 -5.83 13.51
N ILE A 546 10.72 -6.18 14.79
CA ILE A 546 10.88 -7.57 15.25
C ILE A 546 9.64 -8.40 14.95
N LEU A 547 8.46 -7.91 15.36
CA LEU A 547 7.20 -8.63 15.23
C LEU A 547 6.84 -8.90 13.78
N TYR A 548 7.03 -7.92 12.90
CA TYR A 548 6.63 -8.03 11.50
C TYR A 548 7.75 -8.50 10.57
N GLY A 549 8.98 -8.68 11.08
CA GLY A 549 10.12 -9.11 10.27
C GLY A 549 10.55 -8.05 9.25
N ASN A 550 10.55 -6.78 9.65
CA ASN A 550 10.86 -5.66 8.76
C ASN A 550 12.20 -5.00 9.07
N ALA A 551 12.83 -4.40 8.05
CA ALA A 551 14.10 -3.69 8.23
C ALA A 551 13.90 -2.40 9.05
N PRO A 552 14.79 -2.08 10.00
CA PRO A 552 14.85 -0.74 10.58
C PRO A 552 15.38 0.24 9.51
N LEU A 553 14.96 1.50 9.61
CA LEU A 553 15.39 2.57 8.70
C LEU A 553 16.00 3.72 9.47
N TRP A 554 17.20 4.13 9.08
CA TRP A 554 17.97 5.19 9.70
C TRP A 554 18.36 6.28 8.70
N ASN A 555 18.52 7.48 9.22
CA ASN A 555 19.05 8.65 8.51
C ASN A 555 20.23 9.16 9.34
N LEU A 556 21.43 9.08 8.79
CA LEU A 556 22.65 9.33 9.53
C LEU A 556 23.48 10.43 8.87
N ASP A 557 23.83 11.41 9.69
CA ASP A 557 25.08 12.14 9.62
C ASP A 557 25.95 11.71 10.82
N ARG A 558 27.19 12.19 10.92
CA ARG A 558 28.06 11.83 12.06
C ARG A 558 27.51 12.33 13.40
N ASP A 559 26.93 13.53 13.44
CA ASP A 559 26.43 14.12 14.69
C ASP A 559 25.29 13.29 15.28
N ARG A 560 24.39 12.80 14.42
CA ARG A 560 23.27 11.94 14.79
C ARG A 560 23.76 10.60 15.29
N TRP A 561 24.73 10.00 14.59
CA TRP A 561 25.36 8.76 15.03
C TRP A 561 25.97 8.91 16.42
N GLU A 562 26.81 9.93 16.65
CA GLU A 562 27.47 10.12 17.95
C GLU A 562 26.46 10.40 19.07
N ALA A 563 25.42 11.20 18.80
CA ALA A 563 24.40 11.52 19.80
C ALA A 563 23.58 10.30 20.27
N TYR A 564 23.44 9.26 19.44
CA TYR A 564 22.59 8.09 19.72
C TYR A 564 23.30 6.75 19.47
N LYS A 565 24.64 6.72 19.49
CA LYS A 565 25.47 5.57 19.07
C LYS A 565 25.06 4.27 19.75
N ASN A 566 24.93 4.30 21.08
CA ASN A 566 24.54 3.12 21.85
C ASN A 566 23.13 2.64 21.48
N THR A 567 22.18 3.55 21.27
CA THR A 567 20.80 3.22 20.88
C THR A 567 20.75 2.61 19.49
N PHE A 568 21.53 3.11 18.52
CA PHE A 568 21.64 2.50 17.19
C PHE A 568 22.23 1.08 17.27
N ILE A 569 23.29 0.89 18.04
CA ILE A 569 23.93 -0.43 18.22
C ILE A 569 22.94 -1.41 18.88
N GLU A 570 22.19 -0.97 19.89
CA GLU A 570 21.17 -1.79 20.55
C GLU A 570 20.02 -2.14 19.58
N SER A 571 19.50 -1.16 18.84
CA SER A 571 18.48 -1.35 17.80
C SER A 571 18.92 -2.38 16.77
N TYR A 572 20.15 -2.28 16.26
CA TYR A 572 20.73 -3.27 15.35
C TYR A 572 20.76 -4.68 15.96
N LYS A 573 21.31 -4.81 17.17
CA LYS A 573 21.46 -6.11 17.86
C LYS A 573 20.12 -6.80 18.10
N ASN A 574 19.07 -6.03 18.38
CA ASN A 574 17.74 -6.54 18.64
C ASN A 574 17.02 -6.98 17.35
N VAL A 575 17.15 -6.21 16.27
CA VAL A 575 16.33 -6.37 15.06
C VAL A 575 17.04 -7.17 13.96
N CYS A 576 18.25 -6.78 13.57
CA CYS A 576 18.88 -7.23 12.33
C CYS A 576 19.31 -8.71 12.32
N PRO A 577 19.92 -9.26 13.38
CA PRO A 577 20.22 -10.69 13.44
C PRO A 577 18.97 -11.59 13.37
N TRP A 578 17.83 -11.10 13.89
CA TRP A 578 16.56 -11.79 13.73
C TRP A 578 16.08 -11.73 12.29
N LEU A 579 16.03 -10.53 11.70
CA LEU A 579 15.65 -10.33 10.30
C LEU A 579 16.47 -11.20 9.35
N GLN A 580 17.77 -11.35 9.58
CA GLN A 580 18.63 -12.22 8.78
C GLN A 580 18.18 -13.70 8.79
N LYS A 581 17.62 -14.19 9.91
CA LYS A 581 17.18 -15.58 10.06
C LYS A 581 15.84 -15.88 9.37
N ILE A 582 15.02 -14.86 9.16
CA ILE A 582 13.64 -14.99 8.68
C ILE A 582 13.39 -14.25 7.36
N GLY A 583 14.34 -13.44 6.85
CA GLY A 583 14.12 -12.55 5.71
C GLY A 583 13.82 -13.22 4.36
N TYR A 584 13.80 -14.55 4.29
CA TYR A 584 13.32 -15.33 3.13
C TYR A 584 12.08 -16.17 3.44
N ASP A 585 11.62 -16.16 4.69
CA ASP A 585 10.53 -17.00 5.14
C ASP A 585 9.19 -16.32 4.87
N GLU A 586 8.17 -17.08 4.50
CA GLU A 586 6.81 -16.55 4.47
C GLU A 586 6.37 -16.26 5.91
N MET A 587 5.76 -15.09 6.15
CA MET A 587 5.04 -14.85 7.39
C MET A 587 3.73 -15.65 7.38
N VAL A 588 3.69 -16.84 7.98
CA VAL A 588 2.54 -17.75 7.87
C VAL A 588 1.36 -17.35 8.76
N SER A 589 1.62 -16.71 9.90
CA SER A 589 0.56 -16.27 10.81
C SER A 589 0.98 -15.08 11.68
N HIS A 590 0.00 -14.27 12.06
CA HIS A 590 0.09 -13.26 13.12
C HIS A 590 -1.11 -13.42 14.06
N ARG A 591 -0.93 -13.28 15.37
CA ARG A 591 -2.04 -13.30 16.35
C ARG A 591 -1.81 -12.35 17.53
N PHE A 592 -2.91 -11.80 18.04
CA PHE A 592 -2.97 -11.17 19.35
C PHE A 592 -3.08 -12.27 20.41
N VAL A 593 -2.11 -12.32 21.32
CA VAL A 593 -2.04 -13.33 22.39
C VAL A 593 -2.88 -12.90 23.59
N THR A 594 -2.91 -11.60 23.89
CA THR A 594 -3.71 -11.02 24.97
C THR A 594 -4.88 -10.20 24.41
N ALA A 595 -5.97 -10.13 25.16
CA ALA A 595 -7.19 -9.42 24.75
C ALA A 595 -7.00 -7.89 24.62
N ASP A 596 -6.02 -7.32 25.32
CA ASP A 596 -5.61 -5.92 25.19
C ASP A 596 -4.62 -5.68 24.02
N HIS A 597 -4.33 -6.74 23.26
CA HIS A 597 -3.43 -6.77 22.10
C HIS A 597 -1.98 -6.38 22.42
N LYS A 598 -1.59 -6.27 23.70
CA LYS A 598 -0.23 -5.88 24.10
C LYS A 598 0.79 -6.99 23.87
N VAL A 599 0.38 -8.25 23.87
CA VAL A 599 1.24 -9.38 23.53
C VAL A 599 0.82 -9.93 22.18
N GLN A 600 1.76 -10.02 21.25
CA GLN A 600 1.52 -10.47 19.88
C GLN A 600 2.58 -11.49 19.46
N GLU A 601 2.19 -12.41 18.58
CA GLU A 601 3.10 -13.41 18.03
C GLU A 601 2.99 -13.46 16.50
N THR A 602 4.14 -13.59 15.87
CA THR A 602 4.28 -13.91 14.45
C THR A 602 5.03 -15.23 14.27
N THR A 603 4.57 -16.06 13.33
CA THR A 603 5.23 -17.31 12.93
C THR A 603 5.64 -17.23 11.47
N PHE A 604 6.84 -17.73 11.18
CA PHE A 604 7.43 -17.79 9.84
C PHE A 604 7.47 -19.23 9.31
N SER A 605 7.59 -19.41 7.99
CA SER A 605 7.54 -20.73 7.33
C SER A 605 8.65 -21.68 7.77
N SER A 606 9.76 -21.17 8.30
CA SER A 606 10.82 -21.99 8.91
C SER A 606 10.47 -22.54 10.31
N GLY A 607 9.31 -22.18 10.85
CA GLY A 607 8.88 -22.53 12.21
C GLY A 607 9.38 -21.56 13.29
N LYS A 608 10.26 -20.61 12.94
CA LYS A 608 10.72 -19.58 13.88
C LYS A 608 9.57 -18.65 14.26
N ARG A 609 9.54 -18.21 15.51
CA ARG A 609 8.52 -17.28 16.02
C ARG A 609 9.13 -16.09 16.74
N ALA A 610 8.46 -14.95 16.64
CA ALA A 610 8.72 -13.78 17.46
C ALA A 610 7.48 -13.47 18.30
N VAL A 611 7.68 -13.31 19.61
CA VAL A 611 6.64 -12.87 20.55
C VAL A 611 7.08 -11.53 21.13
N VAL A 612 6.22 -10.53 21.04
CA VAL A 612 6.51 -9.17 21.50
C VAL A 612 5.53 -8.79 22.60
N ASN A 613 6.04 -8.12 23.64
CA ASN A 613 5.25 -7.54 24.72
C ASN A 613 5.39 -6.01 24.72
N PHE A 614 4.35 -5.32 24.28
CA PHE A 614 4.27 -3.86 24.28
C PHE A 614 3.86 -3.26 25.64
N ALA A 615 3.47 -4.08 26.62
CA ALA A 615 3.02 -3.60 27.92
C ALA A 615 4.18 -3.05 28.78
N ASP A 616 3.82 -2.21 29.75
CA ASP A 616 4.73 -1.70 30.78
C ASP A 616 5.01 -2.71 31.91
N THR A 617 4.47 -3.93 31.80
CA THR A 617 4.69 -5.02 32.77
C THR A 617 5.20 -6.27 32.06
N ALA A 618 5.93 -7.11 32.79
CA ALA A 618 6.39 -8.40 32.28
C ALA A 618 5.21 -9.38 32.17
N THR A 619 5.31 -10.33 31.24
CA THR A 619 4.34 -11.41 31.05
C THR A 619 5.04 -12.76 30.95
N ILE A 620 4.30 -13.85 31.17
CA ILE A 620 4.78 -15.22 30.97
C ILE A 620 4.18 -15.77 29.69
N TYR A 621 5.02 -16.24 28.77
CA TYR A 621 4.63 -16.89 27.54
C TYR A 621 5.34 -18.24 27.41
N GLU A 622 4.58 -19.33 27.28
CA GLU A 622 5.12 -20.70 27.20
C GLU A 622 6.18 -21.00 28.30
N GLY A 623 5.92 -20.55 29.53
CA GLY A 623 6.82 -20.74 30.68
C GLY A 623 8.06 -19.84 30.71
N LYS A 624 8.23 -18.93 29.74
CA LYS A 624 9.34 -17.96 29.69
C LYS A 624 8.85 -16.55 29.99
N THR A 625 9.64 -15.80 30.74
CA THR A 625 9.35 -14.38 31.05
C THR A 625 9.73 -13.50 29.87
N ILE A 626 8.76 -12.73 29.36
CA ILE A 626 9.00 -11.61 28.45
C ILE A 626 8.91 -10.34 29.28
N LYS A 627 10.02 -9.59 29.38
CA LYS A 627 10.05 -8.32 30.12
C LYS A 627 9.04 -7.31 29.54
N ALA A 628 8.71 -6.29 30.32
CA ALA A 628 8.01 -5.11 29.81
C ALA A 628 8.78 -4.54 28.60
N LYS A 629 8.06 -4.15 27.54
CA LYS A 629 8.65 -3.63 26.29
C LYS A 629 9.73 -4.57 25.71
N GLY A 630 9.52 -5.87 25.89
CA GLY A 630 10.47 -6.92 25.55
C GLY A 630 9.97 -7.82 24.42
N PHE A 631 10.82 -8.76 24.04
CA PHE A 631 10.52 -9.74 23.01
C PHE A 631 11.17 -11.10 23.33
N LEU A 632 10.73 -12.13 22.62
CA LEU A 632 11.22 -13.49 22.73
C LEU A 632 11.23 -14.14 21.34
N PHE A 633 12.37 -14.71 20.96
CA PHE A 633 12.49 -15.56 19.77
C PHE A 633 12.37 -17.04 20.18
N LEU A 634 11.58 -17.79 19.42
CA LEU A 634 11.31 -19.22 19.66
C LEU A 634 11.65 -20.06 18.43
#